data_AF-R0MD17-F1
#
_entry.id   AF-R0MD17-F1
#
_cell.length_a   1.000
_cell.length_b   1.000
_cell.length_c   1.000
_cell.angle_alpha   90.00
_cell.angle_beta   90.00
_cell.angle_gamma   90.00
#
_symmetry.space_group_name_H-M   'P 1'
#
loop_
_entity.id
_entity.type
_entity.pdbx_description
1 polymer ?
#
loop_
_entity_poly.entity_id
_entity_poly.type
_entity_poly.pdbx_seq_one_letter_code
_entity_poly.pdbx_strand_id
1 'polypeptide(L)'
;MSCQNCQVGRAIVLRSESRMKVCKDCFFLLFEEDVYKTISESKMFNKGQRIGVGISGGKDSTVLAYVLDKLNTKYNLNLDLQLLCIDEGIAGYRDNSIDTVVKNSESLDLNLKILSYNEVFGITMDEVVKKIGLKNNCTYCGVFRRQALEEAAKQTQCDIIVTGHNADDMAETIILNFLRGDHSRLVRCNRTYFSKTNYRKWYDLITS
;
A
#
# COMPACT_ATOMS: atom_id res chain seq x y z
N MET A 1 13.38 -27.88 15.39
CA MET A 1 14.45 -27.33 14.52
C MET A 1 14.79 -25.94 15.01
N SER A 2 16.08 -25.63 15.13
CA SER A 2 16.58 -24.30 15.48
C SER A 2 16.46 -23.33 14.29
N CYS A 3 16.40 -22.04 14.60
CA CYS A 3 16.43 -20.96 13.64
C CYS A 3 17.74 -20.99 12.86
N GLN A 4 17.68 -21.00 11.53
CA GLN A 4 18.89 -20.99 10.70
C GLN A 4 19.63 -19.65 10.74
N ASN A 5 18.97 -18.56 11.16
CA ASN A 5 19.58 -17.24 11.29
C ASN A 5 20.32 -17.06 12.62
N CYS A 6 19.62 -17.16 13.76
CA CYS A 6 20.22 -16.92 15.08
C CYS A 6 20.72 -18.17 15.79
N GLN A 7 20.37 -19.37 15.32
CA GLN A 7 20.69 -20.68 15.95
C GLN A 7 20.15 -20.90 17.37
N VAL A 8 19.60 -19.88 18.03
CA VAL A 8 19.04 -19.93 19.40
C VAL A 8 17.54 -20.23 19.40
N GLY A 9 16.77 -19.46 18.62
CA GLY A 9 15.30 -19.55 18.65
C GLY A 9 14.75 -20.81 17.97
N ARG A 10 13.53 -21.21 18.33
CA ARG A 10 12.79 -22.27 17.60
C ARG A 10 12.33 -21.72 16.25
N ALA A 11 12.65 -22.41 15.16
CA ALA A 11 12.16 -22.04 13.85
C ALA A 11 10.64 -22.31 13.74
N ILE A 12 9.90 -21.31 13.27
CA ILE A 12 8.44 -21.35 13.13
C ILE A 12 7.95 -20.90 11.74
N VAL A 13 8.76 -20.12 11.01
CA VAL A 13 8.44 -19.65 9.65
C VAL A 13 9.45 -20.20 8.66
N LEU A 14 8.99 -20.61 7.48
CA LEU A 14 9.83 -20.89 6.31
C LEU A 14 9.76 -19.69 5.37
N ARG A 15 10.88 -19.02 5.10
CA ARG A 15 10.91 -17.89 4.16
C ARG A 15 10.65 -18.36 2.72
N SER A 16 9.86 -17.59 1.97
CA SER A 16 9.49 -17.86 0.58
C SER A 16 10.70 -17.81 -0.35
N GLU A 17 11.45 -16.71 -0.29
CA GLU A 17 12.61 -16.42 -1.16
C GLU A 17 13.82 -17.33 -0.86
N SER A 18 14.30 -17.31 0.39
CA SER A 18 15.56 -17.97 0.78
C SER A 18 15.39 -19.43 1.25
N ARG A 19 14.14 -19.91 1.40
CA ARG A 19 13.81 -21.24 1.97
C ARG A 19 14.40 -21.50 3.36
N MET A 20 14.80 -20.44 4.08
CA MET A 20 15.34 -20.55 5.44
C MET A 20 14.22 -20.70 6.46
N LYS A 21 14.42 -21.61 7.42
CA LYS A 21 13.58 -21.80 8.61
C LYS A 21 14.04 -20.86 9.71
N VAL A 22 13.23 -19.87 10.04
CA VAL A 22 13.58 -18.79 10.98
C VAL A 22 12.60 -18.71 12.16
N CYS A 23 13.06 -18.19 13.30
CA CYS A 23 12.19 -17.86 14.44
C CYS A 23 11.42 -16.56 14.18
N LYS A 24 10.45 -16.25 15.06
CA LYS A 24 9.60 -15.04 14.98
C LYS A 24 10.42 -13.75 14.88
N ASP A 25 11.40 -13.57 15.76
CA ASP A 25 12.14 -12.30 15.84
C ASP A 25 13.09 -12.12 14.65
N CYS A 26 13.74 -13.21 14.23
CA CYS A 26 14.56 -13.20 13.01
C CYS A 26 13.71 -12.94 11.76
N PHE A 27 12.47 -13.43 11.72
CA PHE A 27 11.58 -13.15 10.60
C PHE A 27 11.29 -11.65 10.49
N PHE A 28 10.93 -10.97 11.59
CA PHE A 28 10.67 -9.52 11.55
C PHE A 28 11.89 -8.71 11.17
N LEU A 29 13.07 -9.04 11.72
CA LEU A 29 14.31 -8.35 11.37
C LEU A 29 14.64 -8.48 9.88
N LEU A 30 14.60 -9.71 9.36
CA LEU A 30 14.90 -9.97 7.95
C LEU A 30 13.86 -9.32 7.03
N PHE A 31 12.57 -9.36 7.40
CA PHE A 31 11.51 -8.72 6.64
C PHE A 31 11.71 -7.19 6.54
N GLU A 32 12.04 -6.53 7.66
CA GLU A 32 12.34 -5.09 7.67
C GLU A 32 13.58 -4.76 6.82
N GLU A 33 14.60 -5.62 6.85
CA GLU A 33 15.81 -5.47 6.04
C GLU A 33 15.53 -5.64 4.53
N ASP A 34 14.70 -6.60 4.14
CA ASP A 34 14.30 -6.81 2.75
C ASP A 34 13.51 -5.61 2.20
N VAL A 35 12.61 -5.06 3.01
CA VAL A 35 11.86 -3.83 2.66
C VAL A 35 12.81 -2.64 2.51
N TYR A 36 13.73 -2.45 3.46
CA TYR A 36 14.72 -1.37 3.40
C TYR A 36 15.64 -1.49 2.18
N LYS A 37 16.10 -2.71 1.89
CA LYS A 37 16.92 -3.01 0.72
C LYS A 37 16.17 -2.64 -0.56
N THR A 38 14.91 -3.03 -0.68
CA THR A 38 14.05 -2.67 -1.81
C THR A 38 13.93 -1.17 -1.97
N ILE A 39 13.64 -0.43 -0.89
CA ILE A 39 13.54 1.04 -0.89
C ILE A 39 14.86 1.69 -1.34
N SER A 40 15.98 1.18 -0.85
CA SER A 40 17.32 1.74 -1.09
C SER A 40 17.82 1.46 -2.50
N GLU A 41 17.69 0.23 -3.00
CA GLU A 41 18.15 -0.19 -4.33
C GLU A 41 17.34 0.49 -5.44
N SER A 42 16.03 0.64 -5.24
CA SER A 42 15.14 1.30 -6.19
C SER A 42 15.16 2.84 -6.08
N LYS A 43 15.86 3.40 -5.08
CA LYS A 43 15.93 4.84 -4.79
C LYS A 43 14.53 5.46 -4.74
N MET A 44 13.63 4.81 -4.00
CA MET A 44 12.22 5.19 -3.90
C MET A 44 12.04 6.58 -3.27
N PHE A 45 12.79 6.85 -2.19
CA PHE A 45 12.62 8.05 -1.38
C PHE A 45 13.92 8.85 -1.31
N ASN A 46 13.78 10.17 -1.23
CA ASN A 46 14.83 11.10 -0.85
C ASN A 46 14.57 11.59 0.58
N LYS A 47 15.62 12.02 1.26
CA LYS A 47 15.50 12.59 2.61
C LYS A 47 14.64 13.85 2.60
N GLY A 48 13.80 14.02 3.62
CA GLY A 48 12.93 15.19 3.78
C GLY A 48 11.69 15.19 2.90
N GLN A 49 11.41 14.11 2.17
CA GLN A 49 10.20 14.02 1.35
C GLN A 49 8.97 13.71 2.17
N ARG A 50 7.83 14.25 1.73
CA ARG A 50 6.53 13.92 2.29
C ARG A 50 5.91 12.74 1.53
N ILE A 51 5.61 11.67 2.24
CA ILE A 51 5.14 10.41 1.67
C ILE A 51 3.69 10.17 2.11
N GLY A 52 2.79 10.06 1.14
CA GLY A 52 1.40 9.68 1.35
C GLY A 52 1.26 8.16 1.34
N VAL A 53 0.89 7.55 2.46
CA VAL A 53 0.68 6.11 2.59
C VAL A 53 -0.81 5.80 2.47
N GLY A 54 -1.21 5.10 1.41
CA GLY A 54 -2.60 4.70 1.19
C GLY A 54 -3.03 3.60 2.16
N ILE A 55 -3.99 3.90 3.03
CA ILE A 55 -4.49 2.97 4.05
C ILE A 55 -5.98 2.68 3.87
N SER A 56 -6.33 1.39 3.85
CA SER A 56 -7.70 0.91 3.67
C SER A 56 -8.30 0.28 4.93
N GLY A 57 -7.51 0.18 6.01
CA GLY A 57 -7.85 -0.61 7.22
C GLY A 57 -7.50 -2.09 7.09
N GLY A 58 -6.97 -2.52 5.94
CA GLY A 58 -6.48 -3.88 5.74
C GLY A 58 -5.10 -4.12 6.36
N LYS A 59 -4.79 -5.40 6.60
CA LYS A 59 -3.51 -5.86 7.18
C LYS A 59 -2.30 -5.33 6.41
N ASP A 60 -2.32 -5.41 5.08
CA ASP A 60 -1.14 -5.12 4.25
C ASP A 60 -0.80 -3.63 4.29
N SER A 61 -1.80 -2.77 4.13
CA SER A 61 -1.61 -1.31 4.25
C SER A 61 -1.20 -0.85 5.65
N THR A 62 -1.64 -1.56 6.70
CA THR A 62 -1.28 -1.25 8.09
C THR A 62 0.16 -1.67 8.39
N VAL A 63 0.56 -2.87 7.94
CA VAL A 63 1.94 -3.35 8.06
C VAL A 63 2.88 -2.43 7.28
N LEU A 64 2.49 -1.98 6.09
CA LEU A 64 3.28 -1.03 5.30
C LEU A 64 3.54 0.27 6.07
N ALA A 65 2.49 0.88 6.64
CA ALA A 65 2.63 2.11 7.42
C ALA A 65 3.56 1.92 8.63
N TYR A 66 3.38 0.82 9.38
CA TYR A 66 4.21 0.48 10.53
C TYR A 66 5.68 0.26 10.16
N VAL A 67 5.95 -0.50 9.10
CA VAL A 67 7.32 -0.79 8.66
C VAL A 67 8.00 0.48 8.15
N LEU A 68 7.30 1.31 7.38
CA LEU A 68 7.85 2.58 6.91
C LEU A 68 8.22 3.52 8.06
N ASP A 69 7.36 3.65 9.06
CA ASP A 69 7.64 4.47 10.24
C ASP A 69 8.84 3.94 11.04
N LYS A 70 8.88 2.63 11.27
CA LYS A 70 9.99 1.96 11.93
C LYS A 70 11.32 2.13 11.18
N LEU A 71 11.29 2.00 9.86
CA LEU A 71 12.47 2.19 9.00
C LEU A 71 12.91 3.66 8.95
N ASN A 72 11.94 4.60 8.95
CA ASN A 72 12.22 6.03 8.99
C ASN A 72 13.04 6.39 10.23
N THR A 73 12.63 5.86 11.39
CA THR A 73 13.33 6.03 12.67
C THR A 73 14.66 5.27 12.70
N LYS A 74 14.68 4.00 12.27
CA LYS A 74 15.89 3.14 12.32
C LYS A 74 17.03 3.66 11.43
N TYR A 75 16.72 4.21 10.27
CA TYR A 75 17.71 4.65 9.28
C TYR A 75 17.82 6.18 9.12
N ASN A 76 17.14 6.96 9.97
CA ASN A 76 17.12 8.43 9.93
C ASN A 76 16.85 8.97 8.52
N LEU A 77 15.78 8.47 7.90
CA LEU A 77 15.39 8.87 6.54
C LEU A 77 14.78 10.28 6.50
N ASN A 78 14.34 10.80 7.66
CA ASN A 78 13.68 12.10 7.80
C ASN A 78 12.50 12.25 6.83
N LEU A 79 11.69 11.19 6.67
CA LEU A 79 10.47 11.21 5.88
C LEU A 79 9.34 11.81 6.70
N ASP A 80 8.50 12.61 6.06
CA ASP A 80 7.24 13.10 6.62
C ASP A 80 6.11 12.18 6.15
N LEU A 81 5.64 11.30 7.04
CA LEU A 81 4.66 10.28 6.70
C LEU A 81 3.24 10.79 6.96
N GLN A 82 2.40 10.72 5.93
CA GLN A 82 1.00 11.11 5.97
C GLN A 82 0.13 9.93 5.55
N LEU A 83 -0.78 9.49 6.41
CA LEU A 83 -1.77 8.47 6.08
C LEU A 83 -2.87 9.09 5.21
N LEU A 84 -3.21 8.39 4.13
CA LEU A 84 -4.27 8.76 3.18
C LEU A 84 -5.32 7.65 3.15
N CYS A 85 -6.53 7.95 3.60
CA CYS A 85 -7.66 7.04 3.55
C CYS A 85 -8.74 7.65 2.65
N ILE A 86 -9.32 6.83 1.80
CA ILE A 86 -10.43 7.24 0.95
C ILE A 86 -11.70 6.65 1.53
N ASP A 87 -12.78 7.43 1.61
CA ASP A 87 -14.14 6.97 1.83
C ASP A 87 -14.90 6.93 0.49
N GLU A 88 -15.63 5.85 0.22
CA GLU A 88 -16.27 5.55 -1.06
C GLU A 88 -17.78 5.78 -0.93
N GLY A 89 -18.27 5.98 0.30
CA GLY A 89 -19.68 6.14 0.61
C GLY A 89 -20.46 4.84 0.36
N ILE A 90 -19.87 3.68 0.66
CA ILE A 90 -20.55 2.38 0.60
C ILE A 90 -21.20 2.15 1.96
N ALA A 91 -22.51 2.30 2.04
CA ALA A 91 -23.25 2.21 3.30
C ALA A 91 -23.03 0.85 4.00
N GLY A 92 -22.68 0.86 5.29
CA GLY A 92 -22.60 -0.32 6.15
C GLY A 92 -21.35 -1.21 5.99
N TYR A 93 -20.48 -0.96 5.01
CA TYR A 93 -19.21 -1.71 4.85
C TYR A 93 -18.01 -0.96 5.44
N ARG A 94 -18.07 0.36 5.53
CA ARG A 94 -16.87 1.19 5.72
C ARG A 94 -16.64 1.76 7.12
N ASP A 95 -17.67 1.78 7.97
CA ASP A 95 -17.57 2.32 9.33
C ASP A 95 -16.48 1.61 10.15
N ASN A 96 -16.47 0.26 10.14
CA ASN A 96 -15.46 -0.54 10.83
C ASN A 96 -14.03 -0.36 10.28
N SER A 97 -13.90 -0.09 8.97
CA SER A 97 -12.60 0.10 8.33
C SER A 97 -12.01 1.46 8.66
N ILE A 98 -12.84 2.51 8.72
CA ILE A 98 -12.41 3.86 9.11
C ILE A 98 -12.00 3.86 10.58
N ASP A 99 -12.76 3.22 11.46
CA ASP A 99 -12.39 3.09 12.88
C ASP A 99 -11.02 2.41 13.06
N THR A 100 -10.74 1.38 12.26
CA THR A 100 -9.44 0.71 12.26
C THR A 100 -8.34 1.66 11.80
N VAL A 101 -8.58 2.44 10.75
CA VAL A 101 -7.62 3.41 10.23
C VAL A 101 -7.33 4.52 11.23
N VAL A 102 -8.35 5.02 11.93
CA VAL A 102 -8.19 6.04 12.99
C VAL A 102 -7.33 5.48 14.13
N LYS A 103 -7.63 4.26 14.62
CA LYS A 103 -6.80 3.59 15.65
C LYS A 103 -5.36 3.38 15.18
N ASN A 104 -5.15 3.03 13.92
CA ASN A 104 -3.81 2.86 13.35
C ASN A 104 -3.07 4.20 13.30
N SER A 105 -3.73 5.29 12.94
CA SER A 105 -3.17 6.65 12.97
C SER A 105 -2.76 7.06 14.38
N GLU A 106 -3.63 6.83 15.38
CA GLU A 106 -3.35 7.14 16.79
C GLU A 106 -2.19 6.31 17.35
N SER A 107 -2.13 5.02 17.04
CA SER A 107 -1.08 4.13 17.53
C SER A 107 0.30 4.36 16.90
N LEU A 108 0.33 4.85 15.65
CA LEU A 108 1.56 5.21 14.95
C LEU A 108 1.95 6.68 15.15
N ASP A 109 1.10 7.50 15.78
CA ASP A 109 1.25 8.95 15.90
C ASP A 109 1.50 9.64 14.53
N LEU A 110 0.74 9.20 13.51
CA LEU A 110 0.85 9.71 12.14
C LEU A 110 -0.41 10.49 11.75
N ASN A 111 -0.22 11.61 11.06
CA ASN A 111 -1.33 12.40 10.53
C ASN A 111 -2.18 11.58 9.56
N LEU A 112 -3.50 11.69 9.68
CA LEU A 112 -4.47 11.01 8.82
C LEU A 112 -5.32 12.01 8.06
N LYS A 113 -5.40 11.83 6.73
CA LYS A 113 -6.32 12.53 5.86
C LYS A 113 -7.33 11.54 5.30
N ILE A 114 -8.59 11.74 5.66
CA ILE A 114 -9.72 11.03 5.08
C ILE A 114 -10.32 11.93 3.99
N LEU A 115 -10.65 11.35 2.84
CA LEU A 115 -11.29 12.05 1.72
C LEU A 115 -12.38 11.16 1.12
N SER A 116 -13.59 11.68 0.98
CA SER A 116 -14.72 10.92 0.45
C SER A 116 -14.92 11.14 -1.06
N TYR A 117 -15.52 10.17 -1.76
CA TYR A 117 -15.92 10.35 -3.16
C TYR A 117 -16.92 11.48 -3.34
N ASN A 118 -17.78 11.72 -2.36
CA ASN A 118 -18.71 12.85 -2.41
C ASN A 118 -17.95 14.19 -2.40
N GLU A 119 -16.89 14.32 -1.60
CA GLU A 119 -16.07 15.54 -1.58
C GLU A 119 -15.29 15.75 -2.88
N VAL A 120 -14.80 14.68 -3.51
CA VAL A 120 -13.96 14.78 -4.72
C VAL A 120 -14.78 14.90 -6.00
N PHE A 121 -15.85 14.12 -6.10
CA PHE A 121 -16.61 13.92 -7.34
C PHE A 121 -18.07 14.36 -7.24
N GLY A 122 -18.57 14.70 -6.05
CA GLY A 122 -19.98 15.01 -5.82
C GLY A 122 -20.92 13.81 -5.99
N ILE A 123 -20.38 12.58 -5.92
CA ILE A 123 -21.13 11.34 -6.09
C ILE A 123 -20.54 10.23 -5.21
N THR A 124 -21.38 9.37 -4.64
CA THR A 124 -20.92 8.18 -3.90
C THR A 124 -20.82 6.93 -4.79
N MET A 125 -20.13 5.89 -4.34
CA MET A 125 -20.13 4.62 -5.08
C MET A 125 -21.52 4.00 -5.19
N ASP A 126 -22.36 4.13 -4.16
CA ASP A 126 -23.73 3.61 -4.19
C ASP A 126 -24.57 4.28 -5.29
N GLU A 127 -24.37 5.58 -5.51
CA GLU A 127 -25.02 6.34 -6.59
C GLU A 127 -24.47 5.98 -7.97
N VAL A 128 -23.15 5.73 -8.08
CA VAL A 128 -22.54 5.24 -9.31
C VAL A 128 -23.16 3.90 -9.69
N VAL A 129 -23.20 2.94 -8.76
CA VAL A 129 -23.76 1.59 -8.99
C VAL A 129 -25.23 1.67 -9.40
N LYS A 130 -26.03 2.57 -8.82
CA LYS A 130 -27.42 2.80 -9.23
C LYS A 130 -27.54 3.24 -10.70
N LYS A 131 -26.57 3.99 -11.24
CA LYS A 131 -26.57 4.49 -12.62
C LYS A 131 -26.02 3.47 -13.63
N ILE A 132 -24.92 2.80 -13.30
CA ILE A 132 -24.22 1.90 -14.25
C ILE A 132 -24.60 0.42 -14.11
N GLY A 133 -25.26 0.05 -13.01
CA GLY A 133 -25.56 -1.34 -12.65
C GLY A 133 -24.38 -2.06 -11.99
N LEU A 134 -24.59 -3.33 -11.62
CA LEU A 134 -23.58 -4.15 -10.92
C LEU A 134 -22.42 -4.58 -11.82
N LYS A 135 -22.59 -4.52 -13.15
CA LYS A 135 -21.52 -4.86 -14.09
C LYS A 135 -20.52 -3.69 -14.17
N ASN A 136 -19.23 -3.98 -13.96
CA ASN A 136 -18.10 -3.04 -14.03
C ASN A 136 -17.94 -2.05 -12.86
N ASN A 137 -18.69 -2.16 -11.77
CA ASN A 137 -18.57 -1.28 -10.60
C ASN A 137 -17.13 -1.24 -10.02
N CYS A 138 -16.43 -2.37 -9.95
CA CYS A 138 -15.04 -2.43 -9.48
C CYS A 138 -14.05 -1.67 -10.40
N THR A 139 -14.35 -1.58 -11.70
CA THR A 139 -13.51 -0.83 -12.64
C THR A 139 -13.60 0.67 -12.36
N TYR A 140 -14.80 1.19 -12.15
CA TYR A 140 -15.00 2.59 -11.78
C TYR A 140 -14.46 2.89 -10.39
N CYS A 141 -14.71 2.00 -9.42
CA CYS A 141 -14.19 2.17 -8.06
C CYS A 141 -12.67 2.29 -8.03
N GLY A 142 -11.94 1.46 -8.80
CA GLY A 142 -10.48 1.53 -8.87
C GLY A 142 -9.97 2.85 -9.47
N VAL A 143 -10.61 3.35 -10.53
CA VAL A 143 -10.25 4.64 -11.15
C VAL A 143 -10.51 5.80 -10.19
N PHE A 144 -11.68 5.82 -9.55
CA PHE A 144 -12.05 6.87 -8.59
C PHE A 144 -11.16 6.85 -7.36
N ARG A 145 -10.81 5.65 -6.85
CA ARG A 145 -9.92 5.51 -5.70
C ARG A 145 -8.56 6.12 -5.97
N ARG A 146 -8.01 5.83 -7.16
CA ARG A 146 -6.74 6.37 -7.58
C ARG A 146 -6.79 7.89 -7.69
N GLN A 147 -7.81 8.44 -8.34
CA GLN A 147 -7.99 9.89 -8.47
C GLN A 147 -8.19 10.58 -7.11
N ALA A 148 -8.96 9.97 -6.21
CA ALA A 148 -9.17 10.48 -4.86
C ALA A 148 -7.89 10.44 -4.02
N LEU A 149 -7.05 9.39 -4.16
CA LEU A 149 -5.73 9.35 -3.54
C LEU A 149 -4.79 10.44 -4.08
N GLU A 150 -4.79 10.70 -5.39
CA GLU A 150 -4.03 11.81 -5.96
C GLU A 150 -4.49 13.16 -5.38
N GLU A 151 -5.79 13.35 -5.19
CA GLU A 151 -6.35 14.57 -4.61
C GLU A 151 -6.03 14.71 -3.11
N ALA A 152 -6.17 13.63 -2.33
CA ALA A 152 -5.81 13.59 -0.91
C ALA A 152 -4.32 13.93 -0.72
N ALA A 153 -3.47 13.36 -1.56
CA ALA A 153 -2.05 13.66 -1.56
C ALA A 153 -1.82 15.14 -1.91
N LYS A 154 -2.52 15.71 -2.89
CA LYS A 154 -2.34 17.13 -3.27
C LYS A 154 -2.68 18.06 -2.12
N GLN A 155 -3.81 17.84 -1.45
CA GLN A 155 -4.24 18.63 -0.30
C GLN A 155 -3.26 18.56 0.88
N THR A 156 -2.56 17.44 1.02
CA THR A 156 -1.56 17.21 2.08
C THR A 156 -0.13 17.47 1.62
N GLN A 157 0.08 17.93 0.38
CA GLN A 157 1.39 18.24 -0.20
C GLN A 157 2.38 17.07 -0.25
N CYS A 158 1.92 15.82 -0.33
CA CYS A 158 2.83 14.66 -0.44
C CYS A 158 3.59 14.60 -1.77
N ASP A 159 4.90 14.42 -1.77
CA ASP A 159 5.68 14.26 -3.01
C ASP A 159 5.37 12.94 -3.73
N ILE A 160 5.07 11.91 -2.94
CA ILE A 160 4.99 10.51 -3.37
C ILE A 160 3.78 9.84 -2.73
N ILE A 161 3.14 8.92 -3.46
CA ILE A 161 2.11 8.03 -2.90
C ILE A 161 2.66 6.60 -2.87
N VAL A 162 2.47 5.92 -1.74
CA VAL A 162 2.87 4.53 -1.52
C VAL A 162 1.65 3.70 -1.16
N THR A 163 1.46 2.54 -1.80
CA THR A 163 0.39 1.60 -1.44
C THR A 163 0.91 0.18 -1.22
N GLY A 164 0.14 -0.61 -0.47
CA GLY A 164 0.56 -1.91 0.07
C GLY A 164 0.16 -3.11 -0.77
N HIS A 165 0.22 -3.02 -2.10
CA HIS A 165 -0.01 -4.19 -2.96
C HIS A 165 1.11 -5.21 -2.73
N ASN A 166 0.72 -6.44 -2.39
CA ASN A 166 1.68 -7.52 -2.13
C ASN A 166 2.04 -8.27 -3.44
N ALA A 167 2.97 -9.22 -3.34
CA ALA A 167 3.39 -10.03 -4.49
C ALA A 167 2.25 -10.85 -5.09
N ASP A 168 1.27 -11.28 -4.29
CA ASP A 168 0.11 -12.05 -4.74
C ASP A 168 -0.83 -11.17 -5.58
N ASP A 169 -1.09 -9.93 -5.19
CA ASP A 169 -1.90 -8.96 -5.94
C ASP A 169 -1.30 -8.71 -7.33
N MET A 170 0.02 -8.64 -7.40
CA MET A 170 0.75 -8.51 -8.66
C MET A 170 0.67 -9.78 -9.50
N ALA A 171 0.86 -10.95 -8.90
CA ALA A 171 0.76 -12.22 -9.59
C ALA A 171 -0.65 -12.43 -10.17
N GLU A 172 -1.70 -12.14 -9.39
CA GLU A 172 -3.08 -12.17 -9.84
C GLU A 172 -3.29 -11.22 -11.03
N THR A 173 -2.79 -9.99 -10.92
CA THR A 173 -2.90 -9.00 -12.00
C THR A 173 -2.22 -9.48 -13.28
N ILE A 174 -1.03 -10.08 -13.19
CA ILE A 174 -0.29 -10.64 -14.33
C ILE A 174 -1.08 -11.80 -14.96
N ILE A 175 -1.54 -12.75 -14.13
CA ILE A 175 -2.31 -13.92 -14.60
C ILE A 175 -3.61 -13.49 -15.28
N LEU A 176 -4.36 -12.56 -14.69
CA LEU A 176 -5.60 -12.04 -15.26
C LEU A 176 -5.38 -11.38 -16.63
N ASN A 177 -4.35 -10.54 -16.75
CA ASN A 177 -4.03 -9.89 -18.02
C ASN A 177 -3.53 -10.89 -19.07
N PHE A 178 -2.82 -11.95 -18.65
CA PHE A 178 -2.38 -13.03 -19.52
C PHE A 178 -3.57 -13.83 -20.07
N LEU A 179 -4.48 -14.26 -19.20
CA LEU A 179 -5.68 -15.01 -19.60
C LEU A 179 -6.62 -14.19 -20.48
N ARG A 180 -6.64 -12.86 -20.31
CA ARG A 180 -7.42 -11.95 -21.17
C ARG A 180 -6.77 -11.64 -22.52
N GLY A 181 -5.52 -12.06 -22.73
CA GLY A 181 -4.76 -11.71 -23.94
C GLY A 181 -4.46 -10.21 -24.05
N ASP A 182 -4.51 -9.46 -22.95
CA ASP A 182 -4.26 -8.01 -22.98
C ASP A 182 -2.76 -7.73 -22.88
N HIS A 183 -2.08 -7.94 -24.02
CA HIS A 183 -0.64 -7.73 -24.17
C HIS A 183 -0.20 -6.31 -23.75
N SER A 184 -1.06 -5.31 -23.95
CA SER A 184 -0.76 -3.91 -23.63
C SER A 184 -0.65 -3.68 -22.11
N ARG A 185 -1.49 -4.38 -21.33
CA ARG A 185 -1.46 -4.32 -19.87
C ARG A 185 -0.36 -5.17 -19.26
N LEU A 186 -0.05 -6.33 -19.85
CA LEU A 186 1.06 -7.19 -19.43
C LEU A 186 2.41 -6.46 -19.45
N VAL A 187 2.69 -5.70 -20.51
CA VAL A 187 3.92 -4.90 -20.63
C VAL A 187 4.03 -3.85 -19.53
N ARG A 188 2.89 -3.36 -19.02
CA ARG A 188 2.84 -2.36 -17.93
C ARG A 188 3.02 -2.97 -16.54
N CYS A 189 2.75 -4.26 -16.35
CA CYS A 189 2.92 -4.96 -15.06
C CYS A 189 4.40 -5.19 -14.68
N ASN A 190 5.34 -5.16 -15.63
CA ASN A 190 6.76 -5.40 -15.38
C ASN A 190 7.53 -4.19 -14.84
N ARG A 191 6.89 -3.02 -14.76
CA ARG A 191 7.46 -1.87 -14.06
C ARG A 191 6.89 -1.89 -12.65
N THR A 192 7.76 -2.02 -11.64
CA THR A 192 7.54 -1.39 -10.31
C THR A 192 6.79 -0.10 -10.59
N TYR A 193 5.54 0.06 -10.16
CA TYR A 193 4.54 0.97 -10.75
C TYR A 193 4.98 2.45 -10.80
N PHE A 194 5.91 2.77 -11.70
CA PHE A 194 6.37 4.11 -12.03
C PHE A 194 5.37 4.68 -13.02
N SER A 195 4.16 4.95 -12.56
CA SER A 195 3.30 5.89 -13.27
C SER A 195 3.73 7.29 -12.87
N LYS A 196 4.54 7.94 -13.71
CA LYS A 196 4.49 9.40 -13.78
C LYS A 196 3.17 9.75 -14.47
N THR A 197 2.07 9.84 -13.73
CA THR A 197 1.01 10.77 -14.13
C THR A 197 1.56 12.19 -13.98
N ASN A 198 1.10 13.15 -14.78
CA ASN A 198 1.71 14.46 -15.04
C ASN A 198 2.16 15.31 -13.82
N TYR A 199 1.96 14.87 -12.57
CA TYR A 199 2.32 15.63 -11.38
C TYR A 199 3.01 14.87 -10.21
N ARG A 200 2.98 13.52 -10.08
CA ARG A 200 3.56 12.79 -8.91
C ARG A 200 4.01 11.34 -9.15
N LYS A 201 4.93 10.83 -8.31
CA LYS A 201 5.41 9.44 -8.34
C LYS A 201 4.55 8.52 -7.46
N TRP A 202 4.22 7.35 -7.99
CA TRP A 202 3.58 6.26 -7.26
C TRP A 202 4.60 5.15 -7.00
N TYR A 203 4.47 4.48 -5.87
CA TYR A 203 5.23 3.28 -5.57
C TYR A 203 4.35 2.23 -4.89
N ASP A 204 4.48 0.99 -5.34
CA ASP A 204 3.97 -0.16 -4.62
C ASP A 204 5.14 -0.84 -3.93
N LEU A 205 5.06 -0.96 -2.60
CA LEU A 205 6.06 -1.69 -1.83
C LEU A 205 5.65 -3.16 -1.81
N ILE A 206 6.16 -3.90 -2.79
CA ILE A 206 5.95 -5.34 -2.94
C ILE A 206 6.78 -6.02 -1.86
N THR A 207 6.11 -6.60 -0.87
CA THR A 207 6.77 -7.51 0.07
C THR A 207 6.58 -8.95 -0.40
N SER A 208 7.68 -9.70 -0.41
CA SER A 208 7.81 -11.12 -0.80
C SER A 208 7.14 -12.13 0.13
#